data_AF-A0A3M1P3T5-F1
#
_entry.id   AF-A0A3M1P3T5-F1
#
_cell.length_a   1.000
_cell.length_b   1.000
_cell.length_c   1.000
_cell.angle_alpha   90.00
_cell.angle_beta   90.00
_cell.angle_gamma   90.00
#
_symmetry.space_group_name_H-M   'P 1'
#
loop_
_entity.id
_entity.type
_entity.pdbx_description
1 polymer ?
#
loop_
_entity_poly.entity_id
_entity_poly.type
_entity_poly.pdbx_seq_one_letter_code
_entity_poly.pdbx_strand_id
1 'polypeptide(L)' 'KLDFRQAKLSAGKNVLDVLALFGGTELLIPDDWRVVIKGLPLFGGFEDSRQKIADPDAPDDRTLLVTGLAMFGGLHIKSA' A
#
# COMPACT_ATOMS: atom_id res chain seq x y z
N LYS A 1 -4.34 -9.50 6.72
CA LYS A 1 -4.28 -8.08 7.13
C LYS A 1 -2.88 -7.78 7.61
N LEU A 2 -2.22 -6.77 7.05
CA LEU A 2 -0.92 -6.26 7.51
C LEU A 2 -1.10 -4.85 8.07
N ASP A 3 -0.38 -4.54 9.14
CA ASP A 3 -0.55 -3.29 9.88
C ASP A 3 0.81 -2.58 10.04
N PHE A 4 0.90 -1.37 9.50
CA PHE A 4 2.12 -0.56 9.49
C PHE A 4 2.06 0.64 10.45
N ARG A 5 1.08 0.72 11.37
CA ARG A 5 0.94 1.86 12.31
C ARG A 5 2.17 2.14 13.16
N GLN A 6 2.94 1.09 13.48
CA GLN A 6 4.17 1.20 14.26
C GLN A 6 5.43 1.10 13.40
N ALA A 7 5.30 1.16 12.07
CA ALA A 7 6.41 1.14 11.15
C ALA A 7 6.86 2.56 10.79
N LYS A 8 8.13 2.71 10.43
CA LYS A 8 8.65 3.90 9.74
C LYS A 8 9.20 3.49 8.40
N LEU A 9 8.84 4.23 7.37
CA LEU A 9 9.35 3.98 6.02
C LEU A 9 10.83 4.39 5.95
N SER A 10 11.68 3.50 5.42
CA SER A 10 13.10 3.81 5.22
C SER A 10 13.30 4.79 4.07
N ALA A 11 14.46 5.46 4.03
CA ALA A 11 14.87 6.31 2.92
C ALA A 11 14.81 5.56 1.58
N GLY A 12 14.44 6.26 0.51
CA GLY A 12 14.36 5.69 -0.84
C GLY A 12 13.09 4.87 -1.14
N LYS A 13 13.24 3.98 -2.12
CA LYS A 13 12.15 3.14 -2.64
C LYS A 13 12.07 1.82 -1.88
N ASN A 14 10.98 1.63 -1.15
CA ASN A 14 10.66 0.41 -0.42
C ASN A 14 9.61 -0.37 -1.21
N VAL A 15 9.79 -1.69 -1.37
CA VAL A 15 8.89 -2.51 -2.20
C VAL A 15 8.14 -3.50 -1.33
N LEU A 16 6.82 -3.53 -1.46
CA LEU A 16 5.94 -4.55 -0.91
C LEU A 16 5.32 -5.34 -2.07
N ASP A 17 5.77 -6.58 -2.25
CA ASP A 17 5.22 -7.50 -3.23
C ASP A 17 4.10 -8.33 -2.59
N VAL A 18 2.90 -8.26 -3.17
CA VAL A 18 1.70 -8.90 -2.65
C VAL A 18 1.15 -9.90 -3.66
N LEU A 19 1.05 -11.16 -3.24
CA LEU A 19 0.36 -12.21 -3.97
C LEU A 19 -0.92 -12.59 -3.21
N ALA A 20 -2.08 -12.27 -3.79
CA ALA A 20 -3.38 -12.72 -3.30
C ALA A 20 -4.05 -13.56 -4.39
N LEU A 21 -4.34 -14.84 -4.15
CA LEU A 21 -4.88 -15.74 -5.18
C LEU A 21 -6.38 -15.99 -5.09
N PHE A 22 -6.94 -15.88 -3.88
CA PHE A 22 -8.36 -16.04 -3.60
C PHE A 22 -8.72 -15.12 -2.42
N GLY A 23 -9.72 -14.26 -2.59
CA GLY A 23 -10.13 -13.28 -1.59
C GLY A 23 -9.27 -12.02 -1.59
N GLY A 24 -9.40 -11.21 -0.53
CA GLY A 24 -8.74 -9.90 -0.45
C GLY A 24 -7.72 -9.79 0.68
N THR A 25 -6.76 -8.87 0.52
CA THR A 25 -5.83 -8.45 1.57
C THR A 25 -6.07 -7.01 1.96
N GLU A 26 -6.09 -6.74 3.27
CA GLU A 26 -6.13 -5.39 3.82
C GLU A 26 -4.74 -4.96 4.32
N LEU A 27 -4.30 -3.77 3.94
CA LEU A 27 -3.11 -3.09 4.44
C LEU A 27 -3.53 -1.83 5.21
N LEU A 28 -3.12 -1.71 6.47
CA LEU A 28 -3.23 -0.44 7.21
C LEU A 28 -1.91 0.30 7.05
N ILE A 29 -1.93 1.42 6.32
CA ILE A 29 -0.72 2.21 6.02
C ILE A 29 -0.91 3.64 6.54
N PRO A 30 0.07 4.21 7.26
CA PRO A 30 0.01 5.60 7.72
C PRO A 30 -0.33 6.58 6.59
N ASP A 31 -1.12 7.60 6.90
CA ASP A 31 -1.68 8.55 5.91
C ASP A 31 -0.66 9.53 5.33
N ASP A 32 0.46 9.73 6.04
CA ASP A 32 1.62 10.52 5.64
C ASP A 32 2.54 9.79 4.66
N TRP A 33 2.37 8.47 4.49
CA TRP A 33 3.22 7.70 3.58
C TRP A 33 2.83 7.93 2.12
N ARG A 34 3.86 8.24 1.31
CA ARG A 34 3.77 8.17 -0.14
C ARG A 34 3.71 6.72 -0.60
N VAL A 35 2.56 6.32 -1.14
CA VAL A 35 2.34 4.97 -1.66
C VAL A 35 2.06 5.05 -3.16
N VAL A 36 2.72 4.17 -3.90
CA VAL A 36 2.51 3.96 -5.34
C VAL A 36 2.08 2.52 -5.53
N ILE A 37 0.99 2.29 -6.25
CA ILE A 37 0.48 0.95 -6.56
C ILE A 37 0.81 0.62 -8.01
N LYS A 38 1.54 -0.47 -8.24
CA LYS A 38 1.84 -1.04 -9.56
C LYS A 38 1.72 -2.55 -9.52
N GLY A 39 0.52 -3.06 -9.63
CA GLY A 39 0.34 -4.51 -9.80
C GLY A 39 -0.86 -4.81 -10.67
N LEU A 40 -1.10 -6.09 -10.86
CA LEU A 40 -2.08 -6.60 -11.79
C LEU A 40 -3.24 -7.23 -11.02
N PRO A 41 -4.43 -6.61 -11.01
CA PRO A 41 -5.64 -7.28 -10.54
C PRO A 41 -6.27 -8.11 -11.67
N LEU A 42 -6.56 -9.38 -11.39
CA LEU A 42 -7.29 -10.30 -12.27
C LEU A 42 -8.55 -10.78 -11.53
N PHE A 43 -9.74 -10.34 -11.98
CA PHE A 43 -11.01 -10.61 -11.30
C PHE A 43 -11.09 -10.01 -9.87
N GLY A 44 -10.90 -8.69 -9.79
CA GLY A 44 -11.01 -7.89 -8.57
C GLY A 44 -10.39 -6.51 -8.76
N GLY A 45 -9.80 -5.91 -7.71
CA GLY A 45 -9.28 -4.54 -7.79
C GLY A 45 -8.30 -4.17 -6.68
N PHE A 46 -7.57 -3.08 -6.90
CA PHE A 46 -6.73 -2.43 -5.91
C PHE A 46 -7.35 -1.09 -5.53
N GLU A 47 -7.54 -0.86 -4.25
CA GLU A 47 -8.18 0.33 -3.71
C GLU A 47 -7.32 0.94 -2.60
N ASP A 48 -7.09 2.24 -2.67
CA ASP A 48 -6.48 3.03 -1.60
C ASP A 48 -7.48 4.06 -1.11
N SER A 49 -8.15 3.75 0.00
CA SER A 49 -9.20 4.57 0.61
C SER A 49 -8.65 5.48 1.72
N ARG A 50 -7.33 5.66 1.80
CA ARG A 50 -6.69 6.52 2.81
C ARG A 50 -7.02 7.99 2.63
N GLN A 51 -7.14 8.71 3.75
CA GLN A 51 -7.11 10.17 3.74
C GLN A 51 -5.67 10.64 3.63
N LYS A 52 -5.19 10.80 2.40
CA LYS A 52 -3.79 11.20 2.14
C LYS A 52 -3.52 12.57 2.76
N ILE A 53 -2.64 12.59 3.77
CA ILE A 53 -2.16 13.83 4.37
C ILE A 53 -0.85 14.17 3.69
N ALA A 54 -0.80 15.34 3.04
CA ALA A 54 0.47 15.88 2.58
C ALA A 54 1.24 16.33 3.83
N ASP A 55 2.29 15.59 4.20
CA ASP A 55 3.25 16.04 5.19
C ASP A 55 4.30 16.92 4.46
N PRO A 56 4.31 18.24 4.67
CA PRO A 56 5.25 19.14 4.02
C PRO A 56 6.70 18.93 4.49
N ASP A 57 6.90 18.28 5.64
CA ASP A 57 8.21 17.97 6.20
C ASP A 57 8.65 16.53 5.88
N ALA A 58 7.80 15.73 5.23
CA ALA A 58 8.14 14.38 4.84
C ALA A 58 9.24 14.38 3.77
N PRO A 59 10.35 13.65 3.97
CA PRO A 59 11.40 13.53 2.98
C PRO A 59 10.84 12.98 1.66
N ASP A 60 11.04 13.74 0.58
CA ASP A 60 10.51 13.45 -0.76
C ASP A 60 11.06 12.14 -1.36
N ASP A 61 12.08 11.55 -0.72
CA ASP A 61 12.76 10.35 -1.15
C ASP A 61 12.11 9.04 -0.67
N ARG A 62 11.15 9.09 0.27
CA ARG A 62 10.54 7.89 0.85
C ARG A 62 9.28 7.50 0.10
N THR A 63 9.31 6.33 -0.54
CA THR A 63 8.14 5.81 -1.27
C THR A 63 7.95 4.32 -1.00
N LEU A 64 6.72 3.92 -0.68
CA LEU A 64 6.30 2.54 -0.67
C LEU A 64 5.69 2.18 -2.03
N LEU A 65 6.37 1.33 -2.79
CA LEU A 65 5.84 0.71 -3.99
C LEU A 65 5.12 -0.59 -3.59
N VAL A 66 3.80 -0.62 -3.73
CA VAL A 66 3.03 -1.86 -3.61
C VAL A 66 2.86 -2.47 -5.00
N THR A 67 3.29 -3.72 -5.16
CA THR A 67 3.29 -4.45 -6.42
C THR A 67 2.79 -5.88 -6.24
N GLY A 68 2.72 -6.63 -7.34
CA GLY A 68 2.31 -8.03 -7.33
C GLY A 68 0.98 -8.30 -8.02
N LEU A 69 0.39 -9.44 -7.69
CA LEU A 69 -0.78 -10.02 -8.36
C LEU A 69 -1.90 -10.25 -7.36
N ALA A 70 -3.10 -9.75 -7.65
CA ALA A 70 -4.32 -10.21 -7.01
C ALA A 70 -5.20 -10.93 -8.01
N MET A 71 -5.62 -12.14 -7.69
CA MET A 71 -6.52 -12.97 -8.47
C MET A 71 -7.75 -13.30 -7.62
N PHE A 72 -8.95 -13.24 -8.21
CA PHE A 72 -10.21 -13.57 -7.51
C PHE A 72 -10.43 -12.84 -6.16
N GLY A 73 -10.13 -11.54 -6.15
CA GLY A 73 -10.30 -10.65 -5.01
C GLY A 73 -9.40 -9.41 -5.11
N GLY A 74 -9.15 -8.70 -4.01
CA GLY A 74 -8.59 -7.36 -4.07
C GLY A 74 -7.59 -6.98 -2.98
N LEU A 75 -6.87 -5.89 -3.21
CA LEU A 75 -6.02 -5.26 -2.22
C LEU A 75 -6.71 -3.97 -1.75
N HIS A 76 -6.96 -3.86 -0.46
CA HIS A 76 -7.54 -2.66 0.15
C HIS A 76 -6.52 -2.01 1.07
N ILE A 77 -6.16 -0.77 0.78
CA ILE A 77 -5.30 0.04 1.63
C ILE A 77 -6.20 1.02 2.39
N LYS A 78 -6.06 1.03 3.71
CA LYS A 78 -6.83 1.86 4.63
C LYS A 78 -5.89 2.64 5.55
N SER A 79 -6.44 3.72 6.10
CA SER A 79 -5.74 4.57 7.06
C SER A 79 -5.44 3.77 8.32
N ALA A 80 -4.24 3.98 8.82
CA ALA A 80 -3.69 3.29 9.97
C ALA A 80 -3.80 4.18 11.21
#